data_AF-A0A7V3KB27-F1
#
_entry.id   AF-A0A7V3KB27-F1
#
_cell.length_a   1.000
_cell.length_b   1.000
_cell.length_c   1.000
_cell.angle_alpha   90.00
_cell.angle_beta   90.00
_cell.angle_gamma   90.00
#
_symmetry.space_group_name_H-M   'P 1'
#
loop_
_entity.id
_entity.type
_entity.pdbx_description
1 polymer ?
#
loop_
_entity_poly.entity_id
_entity_poly.type
_entity_poly.pdbx_seq_one_letter_code
_entity_poly.pdbx_strand_id
1 'polypeptide(L)'
;MSDSPKILFSSVFKPFAEADTLYSRIDSKIELFHNQITKYQGVFSPRITYHTFGLHCIANNLGVPSVVLEYPTLSRFIQEIQKGYDYIGIGSIGPNLQKVKRMTS
;
A
#
# COMPACT_ATOMS: atom_id res chain seq x y z
N MET A 1 24.66 -9.82 -20.91
CA MET A 1 23.85 -9.95 -19.69
C MET A 1 22.64 -9.07 -19.90
N SER A 2 21.42 -9.63 -19.93
CA SER A 2 20.22 -8.79 -19.99
C SER A 2 20.15 -7.95 -18.72
N ASP A 3 19.86 -6.65 -18.84
CA ASP A 3 19.66 -5.81 -17.66
C ASP A 3 18.56 -6.43 -16.77
N SER A 4 18.85 -6.55 -15.47
CA SER A 4 17.88 -7.04 -14.49
C SER A 4 16.73 -6.04 -14.33
N PRO A 5 15.46 -6.47 -14.33
CA PRO A 5 14.33 -5.55 -14.28
C PRO A 5 14.30 -4.77 -12.96
N LYS A 6 13.91 -3.49 -13.04
CA LYS A 6 13.69 -2.61 -11.90
C LYS A 6 12.23 -2.66 -11.50
N ILE A 7 11.95 -2.96 -10.23
CA ILE A 7 10.59 -3.17 -9.74
C ILE A 7 10.22 -2.13 -8.68
N LEU A 8 9.07 -1.49 -8.83
CA LEU A 8 8.45 -0.69 -7.78
C LEU A 8 7.35 -1.50 -7.09
N PHE A 9 7.47 -1.71 -5.79
CA PHE A 9 6.37 -2.16 -4.95
C PHE A 9 5.73 -0.95 -4.29
N SER A 10 4.41 -0.86 -4.31
CA SER A 10 3.67 0.21 -3.66
C SER A 10 2.48 -0.33 -2.91
N SER A 11 2.17 0.24 -1.76
CA SER A 11 0.80 0.12 -1.24
C SER A 11 -0.14 0.99 -2.07
N VAL A 12 -1.45 0.86 -1.85
CA VAL A 12 -2.40 1.87 -2.33
C VAL A 12 -2.15 3.25 -1.70
N PHE A 13 -2.59 4.32 -2.37
CA PHE A 13 -2.38 5.69 -1.89
C PHE A 13 -3.24 6.06 -0.67
N LYS A 14 -2.75 6.95 0.19
CA LYS A 14 -3.49 7.63 1.26
C LYS A 14 -4.32 8.80 0.69
N PRO A 15 -5.38 9.28 1.36
CA PRO A 15 -5.79 8.99 2.75
C PRO A 15 -6.53 7.67 2.95
N PHE A 16 -6.63 7.21 4.20
CA PHE A 16 -7.29 5.95 4.58
C PHE A 16 -8.34 6.23 5.66
N ALA A 17 -9.54 5.69 5.48
CA ALA A 17 -10.65 5.77 6.43
C ALA A 17 -10.97 7.18 6.98
N GLU A 18 -10.76 8.23 6.17
CA GLU A 18 -11.15 9.60 6.53
C GLU A 18 -12.66 9.81 6.39
N ALA A 19 -13.25 9.26 5.33
CA ALA A 19 -14.68 9.32 5.03
C ALA A 19 -15.11 8.07 4.23
N ASP A 20 -16.41 7.89 4.01
CA ASP A 20 -16.95 6.86 3.10
C ASP A 20 -17.13 7.44 1.69
N THR A 21 -16.03 7.49 0.94
CA THR A 21 -15.94 7.99 -0.43
C THR A 21 -15.44 6.90 -1.38
N LEU A 22 -15.35 7.22 -2.67
CA LEU A 22 -14.84 6.27 -3.67
C LEU A 22 -13.41 5.78 -3.37
N TYR A 23 -12.57 6.66 -2.83
CA TYR A 23 -11.15 6.39 -2.56
C TYR A 23 -10.83 6.36 -1.06
N SER A 24 -11.82 6.32 -0.19
CA SER A 24 -11.62 6.09 1.24
C SER A 24 -12.85 5.36 1.74
N ARG A 25 -12.68 4.20 2.35
CA ARG A 25 -13.77 3.50 3.02
C ARG A 25 -13.49 3.53 4.51
N ILE A 26 -14.53 3.69 5.33
CA ILE A 26 -14.38 3.68 6.81
C ILE A 26 -13.73 2.37 7.29
N ASP A 27 -13.99 1.27 6.58
CA ASP A 27 -13.41 -0.05 6.87
C ASP A 27 -11.94 -0.20 6.42
N SER A 28 -11.43 0.72 5.60
CA SER A 28 -10.04 0.72 5.12
C SER A 28 -9.12 1.47 6.09
N LYS A 29 -9.16 1.14 7.38
CA LYS A 29 -8.17 1.68 8.33
C LYS A 29 -6.87 0.89 8.19
N ILE A 30 -5.75 1.60 8.15
CA ILE A 30 -4.40 1.00 8.16
C ILE A 30 -4.16 0.20 9.45
N GLU A 31 -4.85 0.57 10.51
CA GLU A 31 -4.71 -0.01 11.82
C GLU A 31 -5.41 -1.37 11.96
N LEU A 32 -4.67 -2.42 11.61
CA LEU A 32 -5.16 -3.80 11.60
C LEU A 32 -5.73 -4.25 12.94
N PHE A 33 -5.01 -3.98 14.04
CA PHE A 33 -5.38 -4.46 15.38
C PHE A 33 -6.75 -3.94 15.77
N HIS A 34 -6.94 -2.62 15.77
CA HIS A 34 -8.22 -2.01 16.10
C HIS A 34 -9.34 -2.41 15.13
N ASN A 35 -9.05 -2.66 13.85
CA ASN A 35 -10.11 -3.03 12.92
C ASN A 35 -10.53 -4.49 12.94
N GLN A 36 -9.61 -5.41 13.21
CA GLN A 36 -9.85 -6.84 12.99
C GLN A 36 -9.67 -7.69 14.25
N ILE A 37 -8.79 -7.30 15.16
CA ILE A 37 -8.43 -8.11 16.33
C ILE A 37 -9.15 -7.59 17.58
N THR A 38 -9.13 -6.28 17.81
CA THR A 38 -9.60 -5.63 19.04
C THR A 38 -10.79 -4.69 18.79
N LYS A 39 -11.55 -4.90 17.70
CA LYS A 39 -12.66 -4.05 17.22
C LYS A 39 -13.66 -3.60 18.28
N TYR A 40 -13.94 -4.45 19.27
CA TYR A 40 -14.93 -4.20 20.33
C TYR A 40 -14.31 -3.83 21.68
N GLN A 41 -12.99 -3.67 21.76
CA GLN A 41 -12.30 -3.34 23.02
C GLN A 41 -12.23 -1.82 23.28
N GLY A 42 -12.67 -0.99 22.33
CA GLY A 42 -12.76 0.46 22.50
C GLY A 42 -11.41 1.08 22.88
N VAL A 43 -11.38 1.84 23.99
CA VAL A 43 -10.18 2.53 24.48
C VAL A 43 -9.06 1.59 24.93
N PHE A 44 -9.36 0.32 25.18
CA PHE A 44 -8.35 -0.69 25.53
C PHE A 44 -7.70 -1.34 24.31
N SER A 45 -8.12 -0.98 23.10
CA SER A 45 -7.49 -1.42 21.86
C SER A 45 -6.13 -0.73 21.66
N PRO A 46 -5.03 -1.48 21.52
CA PRO A 46 -3.75 -0.90 21.12
C PRO A 46 -3.87 -0.16 19.77
N ARG A 47 -3.23 1.01 19.66
CA ARG A 47 -3.20 1.80 18.42
C ARG A 47 -1.87 1.64 17.70
N ILE A 48 -1.84 0.84 16.64
CA ILE A 48 -0.60 0.42 15.97
C ILE A 48 -0.74 0.45 14.45
N THR A 49 0.20 1.10 13.78
CA THR A 49 0.37 1.02 12.32
C THR A 49 1.52 0.09 11.98
N TYR A 50 1.33 -0.75 10.96
CA TYR A 50 2.37 -1.64 10.47
C TYR A 50 2.92 -1.11 9.14
N HIS A 51 4.20 -1.39 8.90
CA HIS A 51 4.73 -1.35 7.55
C HIS A 51 4.02 -2.40 6.69
N THR A 52 4.08 -2.20 5.38
CA THR A 52 3.70 -3.17 4.36
C THR A 52 4.70 -4.32 4.28
N PHE A 53 4.83 -5.08 5.37
CA PHE A 53 5.81 -6.16 5.51
C PHE A 53 5.79 -7.15 4.35
N GLY A 54 4.62 -7.50 3.81
CA GLY A 54 4.54 -8.37 2.64
C GLY A 54 5.30 -7.84 1.41
N LEU A 55 5.20 -6.52 1.14
CA LEU A 55 5.92 -5.88 0.04
C LEU A 55 7.43 -5.84 0.30
N HIS A 56 7.83 -5.50 1.53
CA HIS A 56 9.23 -5.54 1.93
C HIS A 56 9.83 -6.94 1.86
N CYS A 57 9.10 -7.97 2.30
CA CYS A 57 9.55 -9.35 2.20
C CYS A 57 9.78 -9.75 0.74
N ILE A 58 8.83 -9.46 -0.16
CA ILE A 58 8.97 -9.79 -1.58
C ILE A 58 10.18 -9.04 -2.18
N ALA A 59 10.28 -7.72 -1.95
CA ALA A 59 11.36 -6.89 -2.47
C ALA A 59 12.76 -7.41 -2.06
N ASN A 60 12.93 -7.77 -0.78
CA ASN A 60 14.21 -8.27 -0.26
C ASN A 60 14.58 -9.68 -0.76
N ASN A 61 13.61 -10.48 -1.23
CA ASN A 61 13.84 -11.86 -1.66
C ASN A 61 13.96 -12.03 -3.19
N LEU A 62 13.65 -11.01 -3.99
CA LEU A 62 13.63 -11.12 -5.45
C LEU A 62 15.01 -11.06 -6.13
N GLY A 63 16.05 -10.57 -5.45
CA GLY A 63 17.41 -10.50 -6.00
C GLY A 63 17.58 -9.52 -7.18
N VAL A 64 16.60 -8.64 -7.41
CA VAL A 64 16.65 -7.59 -8.46
C VAL A 64 16.48 -6.20 -7.84
N PRO A 65 16.93 -5.12 -8.51
CA PRO A 65 16.74 -3.76 -8.02
C PRO A 65 15.26 -3.46 -7.75
N SER A 66 14.93 -3.16 -6.50
CA SER A 66 13.54 -2.90 -6.11
C SER A 66 13.43 -1.71 -5.14
N VAL A 67 12.28 -1.04 -5.21
CA VAL A 67 11.90 0.06 -4.31
C VAL A 67 10.56 -0.26 -3.69
N VAL A 68 10.39 0.02 -2.41
CA VAL A 68 9.10 -0.10 -1.71
C VAL A 68 8.58 1.29 -1.34
N LEU A 69 7.41 1.64 -1.84
CA LEU A 69 6.73 2.92 -1.60
C LEU A 69 5.50 2.72 -0.71
N GLU A 70 5.65 3.08 0.55
CA GLU A 70 4.61 2.84 1.56
C GLU A 70 3.67 4.03 1.72
N TYR A 71 2.37 3.73 1.69
CA TYR A 71 1.26 4.66 1.91
C TYR A 71 1.43 6.02 1.23
N PRO A 72 1.81 6.08 -0.06
CA PRO A 72 2.10 7.34 -0.72
C PRO A 72 0.84 8.19 -0.89
N THR A 73 0.99 9.48 -1.15
CA THR A 73 -0.10 10.22 -1.83
C THR A 73 -0.16 9.76 -3.29
N LEU A 74 -1.31 9.93 -3.95
CA LEU A 74 -1.41 9.62 -5.38
C LEU A 74 -0.37 10.40 -6.19
N SER A 75 -0.15 11.68 -5.88
CA SER A 75 0.87 12.51 -6.54
C SER A 75 2.29 11.96 -6.33
N ARG A 76 2.64 11.51 -5.12
CA ARG A 76 3.95 10.91 -4.84
C ARG A 76 4.13 9.59 -5.60
N PHE A 77 3.08 8.78 -5.69
CA PHE A 77 3.11 7.56 -6.51
C PHE A 77 3.39 7.90 -7.99
N ILE A 78 2.67 8.89 -8.56
CA ILE A 78 2.88 9.34 -9.95
C ILE A 78 4.30 9.87 -10.17
N GLN A 79 4.87 10.59 -9.22
CA GLN A 79 6.26 11.05 -9.31
C GLN A 79 7.26 9.89 -9.26
N GLU A 80 6.98 8.85 -8.47
CA GLU A 80 7.85 7.69 -8.37
C GLU A 80 7.84 6.89 -9.68
N ILE A 81 6.68 6.58 -10.25
CA ILE A 81 6.57 5.78 -11.49
C ILE A 81 7.33 6.42 -12.67
N GLN A 82 7.44 7.75 -12.70
CA GLN A 82 8.16 8.50 -13.74
C GLN A 82 9.67 8.24 -13.75
N LYS A 83 10.22 7.56 -12.73
CA LYS A 83 11.64 7.17 -12.67
C LYS A 83 12.00 5.97 -13.57
N GLY A 84 11.01 5.35 -14.22
CA GLY A 84 11.24 4.30 -15.23
C GLY A 84 11.46 2.91 -14.64
N TYR A 85 10.40 2.34 -14.05
CA TYR A 85 10.37 0.94 -13.59
C TYR A 85 9.80 0.02 -14.67
N ASP A 86 10.33 -1.20 -14.78
CA ASP A 86 9.84 -2.22 -15.72
C ASP A 86 8.53 -2.86 -15.21
N TYR A 87 8.41 -3.00 -13.88
CA TYR A 87 7.23 -3.57 -13.24
C TYR A 87 6.80 -2.75 -12.02
N ILE A 88 5.49 -2.69 -11.79
CA ILE A 88 4.89 -2.06 -10.62
C ILE A 88 3.97 -3.09 -9.93
N GLY A 89 4.32 -3.48 -8.71
CA GLY A 89 3.52 -4.34 -7.84
C GLY A 89 2.71 -3.53 -6.85
N ILE A 90 1.38 -3.64 -6.86
CA ILE A 90 0.50 -2.91 -5.95
C ILE A 90 -0.08 -3.86 -4.88
N GLY A 91 0.32 -3.66 -3.62
CA GLY A 91 -0.25 -4.34 -2.47
C GLY A 91 -1.56 -3.71 -2.03
N SER A 92 -2.63 -4.51 -1.93
CA SER A 92 -3.97 -4.01 -1.59
C SER A 92 -4.83 -5.05 -0.88
N ILE A 93 -5.95 -4.58 -0.34
CA ILE A 93 -7.05 -5.37 0.25
C ILE A 93 -8.36 -5.00 -0.44
N GLY A 94 -9.38 -5.85 -0.33
CA GLY A 94 -10.68 -5.68 -1.00
C GLY A 94 -11.27 -4.25 -0.95
N PRO A 95 -11.34 -3.59 0.22
CA PRO A 95 -11.87 -2.23 0.34
C PRO A 95 -11.13 -1.15 -0.48
N ASN A 96 -9.90 -1.41 -0.91
CA ASN A 96 -9.07 -0.48 -1.67
C ASN A 96 -9.08 -0.72 -3.18
N LEU A 97 -9.98 -1.57 -3.70
CA LEU A 97 -10.05 -1.89 -5.13
C LEU A 97 -10.14 -0.65 -6.03
N GLN A 98 -10.95 0.34 -5.64
CA GLN A 98 -11.09 1.58 -6.43
C GLN A 98 -9.80 2.40 -6.48
N LYS A 99 -8.97 2.34 -5.43
CA LYS A 99 -7.63 2.95 -5.44
C LYS A 99 -6.70 2.23 -6.40
N VAL A 100 -6.72 0.89 -6.40
CA VAL A 100 -5.93 0.10 -7.35
C VAL A 100 -6.32 0.46 -8.78
N LYS A 101 -7.62 0.48 -9.08
CA LYS A 101 -8.13 0.88 -10.41
C LYS A 101 -7.61 2.25 -10.84
N ARG A 102 -7.56 3.22 -9.91
CA ARG A 102 -7.03 4.57 -10.17
C ARG A 102 -5.51 4.61 -10.34
N MET A 103 -4.77 3.69 -9.72
CA MET A 103 -3.31 3.61 -9.84
C MET A 103 -2.86 2.89 -11.12
N THR A 104 -3.73 2.06 -11.69
CA THR A 104 -3.47 1.27 -12.92
C THR A 104 -4.11 1.87 -14.17
N SER A 105 -4.82 3.00 -14.04
CA SER A 105 -5.45 3.74 -15.15
C SER A 105 -4.54 4.84 -15.66
#